data_AF-A0A942DPB0-F1
#
_entry.id   AF-A0A942DPB0-F1
#
_cell.length_a   1.000
_cell.length_b   1.000
_cell.length_c   1.000
_cell.angle_alpha   90.00
_cell.angle_beta   90.00
_cell.angle_gamma   90.00
#
_symmetry.space_group_name_H-M   'P 1'
#
loop_
_entity.id
_entity.type
_entity.pdbx_description
1 polymer ?
#
loop_
_entity_poly.entity_id
_entity_poly.type
_entity_poly.pdbx_seq_one_letter_code
_entity_poly.pdbx_strand_id
1 'polypeptide(L)'
;MRNFLMNVLRGFIALMLVLLLAPLAFAQSEVACHSAFAPAITLNQTAPGKYNPLTYYADKMRELKELDSSAPYAVALRGLIMSTTKEVKKELIPLSQLKPIHPITRGAALEKLDKRTKALQTLPQAADTHIHLDENTLNSIMPSKNSMRAIRADNGDAVVFDGNGRLVAIQQAFAEKQQDVMVEVEMHYSKSKLLQKTLKKVRQMRNVLY
;
A
#
# COMPACT_ATOMS: atom_id res chain seq x y z
N MET A 1 -6.17 -30.91 3.55
CA MET A 1 -6.05 -29.43 3.57
C MET A 1 -5.35 -28.84 4.80
N ARG A 2 -5.53 -29.39 6.02
CA ARG A 2 -4.92 -28.83 7.26
C ARG A 2 -3.38 -28.82 7.27
N ASN A 3 -2.75 -29.82 6.66
CA ASN A 3 -1.28 -29.94 6.62
C ASN A 3 -0.62 -28.97 5.63
N PHE A 4 -1.32 -28.56 4.56
CA PHE A 4 -0.80 -27.59 3.60
C PHE A 4 -0.74 -26.19 4.20
N LEU A 5 -1.80 -25.78 4.92
CA LEU A 5 -1.85 -24.49 5.61
C LEU A 5 -0.79 -24.39 6.72
N MET A 6 -0.54 -25.49 7.44
CA MET A 6 0.52 -25.54 8.46
C MET A 6 1.93 -25.50 7.86
N ASN A 7 2.15 -26.12 6.69
CA ASN A 7 3.46 -26.10 6.04
C ASN A 7 3.77 -24.74 5.40
N VAL A 8 2.77 -24.06 4.82
CA VAL A 8 2.91 -22.68 4.35
C VAL A 8 3.19 -21.74 5.52
N LEU A 9 2.48 -21.89 6.64
CA LEU A 9 2.70 -21.08 7.84
C LEU A 9 4.09 -21.29 8.44
N ARG A 10 4.59 -22.54 8.48
CA ARG A 10 5.95 -22.87 8.96
C ARG A 10 7.03 -22.31 8.04
N GLY A 11 6.87 -22.39 6.72
CA GLY A 11 7.78 -21.76 5.77
C GLY A 11 7.81 -20.24 5.88
N PHE A 12 6.65 -19.62 6.11
CA PHE A 12 6.55 -18.17 6.29
C PHE A 12 7.15 -17.69 7.61
N ILE A 13 6.98 -18.46 8.69
CA ILE A 13 7.63 -18.19 9.99
C ILE A 13 9.15 -18.34 9.89
N ALA A 14 9.64 -19.37 9.19
CA ALA A 14 11.07 -19.55 8.98
C ALA A 14 11.69 -18.42 8.14
N LEU A 15 11.01 -17.96 7.08
CA LEU A 15 11.43 -16.83 6.27
C LEU A 15 11.42 -15.51 7.07
N MET A 16 10.41 -15.31 7.93
CA MET A 16 10.35 -14.17 8.85
C MET A 16 11.50 -14.20 9.87
N LEU A 17 11.88 -15.38 10.39
CA LEU A 17 12.96 -15.53 11.36
C LEU A 17 14.34 -15.22 10.75
N VAL A 18 14.56 -15.67 9.51
CA VAL A 18 15.81 -15.40 8.76
C VAL A 18 15.96 -13.90 8.45
N LEU A 19 14.87 -13.22 8.09
CA LEU A 19 14.86 -11.77 7.82
C LEU A 19 14.91 -10.90 9.10
N LEU A 20 14.73 -11.49 10.28
CA LEU A 20 14.79 -10.80 11.58
C LEU A 20 16.17 -10.88 12.23
N LEU A 21 17.05 -11.78 11.79
CA LEU A 21 18.35 -12.08 12.43
C LEU A 21 19.58 -11.73 11.57
N ALA A 22 19.40 -11.25 10.33
CA ALA A 22 20.53 -10.89 9.48
C ALA A 22 21.03 -9.45 9.78
N PRO A 23 22.29 -9.25 10.17
CA PRO A 23 22.89 -7.92 10.26
C PRO A 23 23.12 -7.37 8.83
N LEU A 24 22.57 -6.19 8.56
CA LEU A 24 22.75 -5.48 7.28
C LEU A 24 24.15 -4.86 7.23
N ALA A 25 25.06 -5.46 6.46
CA ALA A 25 26.30 -4.83 6.05
C ALA A 25 26.00 -3.77 4.98
N PHE A 26 26.32 -2.51 5.27
CA PHE A 26 26.23 -1.39 4.34
C PHE A 26 27.31 -1.49 3.27
N ALA A 27 26.93 -1.32 2.00
CA ALA A 27 27.83 -0.90 0.94
C ALA A 27 27.17 0.27 0.20
N GLN A 28 27.79 1.45 0.34
CA GLN A 28 27.52 2.61 -0.50
C GLN A 28 28.10 2.35 -1.89
N SER A 29 27.34 2.59 -2.94
CA SER A 29 27.91 2.97 -4.23
C SER A 29 26.98 3.97 -4.90
N GLU A 30 27.56 5.14 -5.17
CA GLU A 30 27.07 6.13 -6.13
C GLU A 30 27.10 5.50 -7.53
N VAL A 31 26.29 6.04 -8.47
CA VAL A 31 26.72 6.39 -9.84
C VAL A 31 25.51 6.87 -10.69
N ALA A 32 25.69 8.11 -11.17
CA ALA A 32 25.39 8.72 -12.47
C ALA A 32 24.03 8.57 -13.20
N CYS A 33 23.55 9.76 -13.58
CA CYS A 33 22.66 10.06 -14.71
C CYS A 33 23.07 9.35 -16.01
N HIS A 34 22.09 8.79 -16.71
CA HIS A 34 22.08 8.75 -18.17
C HIS A 34 20.64 8.75 -18.71
N SER A 35 20.38 9.73 -19.58
CA SER A 35 19.20 9.85 -20.42
C SER A 35 19.17 8.78 -21.51
N ALA A 36 18.03 8.11 -21.72
CA ALA A 36 17.68 7.53 -23.02
C ALA A 36 16.16 7.26 -23.15
N PHE A 37 15.61 7.78 -24.24
CA PHE A 37 14.30 7.47 -24.82
C PHE A 37 14.05 5.96 -25.01
N ALA A 38 12.85 5.47 -24.66
CA ALA A 38 12.18 4.31 -25.29
C ALA A 38 10.68 4.22 -24.87
N PRO A 39 9.82 3.46 -25.57
CA PRO A 39 8.56 3.95 -26.17
C PRO A 39 7.31 3.73 -25.31
N ALA A 40 6.21 4.36 -25.74
CA ALA A 40 4.87 4.25 -25.17
C ALA A 40 4.45 2.78 -24.96
N ILE A 41 4.33 2.39 -23.69
CA ILE A 41 3.78 1.08 -23.30
C ILE A 41 2.27 1.15 -23.47
N THR A 42 1.76 0.51 -24.52
CA THR A 42 0.33 0.22 -24.69
C THR A 42 -0.13 -0.66 -23.53
N LEU A 43 -0.87 -0.08 -22.60
CA LEU A 43 -1.51 -0.81 -21.50
C LEU A 43 -2.70 -1.60 -22.05
N ASN A 44 -2.49 -2.88 -22.33
CA ASN A 44 -3.58 -3.82 -22.55
C ASN A 44 -4.49 -3.85 -21.31
N GLN A 45 -5.70 -3.32 -21.48
CA GLN A 45 -6.78 -3.38 -20.51
C GLN A 45 -7.32 -4.81 -20.46
N THR A 46 -6.88 -5.61 -19.49
CA THR A 46 -7.52 -6.89 -19.18
C THR A 46 -8.61 -6.68 -18.13
N ALA A 47 -9.82 -7.14 -18.46
CA ALA A 47 -11.02 -7.29 -17.63
C ALA A 47 -10.73 -7.83 -16.20
N PRO A 48 -11.64 -7.64 -15.21
CA PRO A 48 -11.42 -8.02 -13.81
C PRO A 48 -11.35 -9.54 -13.63
N GLY A 49 -10.17 -10.10 -13.89
CA GLY A 49 -9.86 -11.52 -13.74
C GLY A 49 -9.54 -11.85 -12.29
N LYS A 50 -9.99 -13.04 -11.86
CA LYS A 50 -9.75 -13.66 -10.55
C LYS A 50 -8.34 -13.36 -10.02
N TYR A 51 -8.29 -12.70 -8.86
CA TYR A 51 -7.08 -12.36 -8.13
C TYR A 51 -6.21 -13.62 -7.90
N ASN A 52 -5.07 -13.71 -8.59
CA ASN A 52 -4.07 -14.74 -8.34
C ASN A 52 -2.95 -14.12 -7.48
N PRO A 53 -2.82 -14.53 -6.20
CA PRO A 53 -1.80 -13.97 -5.32
C PRO A 53 -0.38 -14.21 -5.84
N LEU A 54 -0.12 -15.31 -6.56
CA LEU A 54 1.22 -15.63 -7.07
C LEU A 54 1.65 -14.69 -8.19
N THR A 55 0.76 -14.33 -9.11
CA THR A 55 1.09 -13.39 -10.20
C THR A 55 1.27 -11.97 -9.67
N TYR A 56 0.45 -11.57 -8.68
CA TYR A 56 0.65 -10.32 -7.96
C TYR A 56 2.02 -10.28 -7.28
N TYR A 57 2.39 -11.34 -6.54
CA TYR A 57 3.70 -11.39 -5.90
C TYR A 57 4.81 -11.42 -6.96
N ALA A 58 4.68 -12.14 -8.07
CA ALA A 58 5.68 -12.13 -9.14
C ALA A 58 5.83 -10.75 -9.80
N ASP A 59 4.73 -10.06 -10.11
CA ASP A 59 4.75 -8.70 -10.66
C ASP A 59 5.35 -7.71 -9.65
N LYS A 60 4.98 -7.83 -8.37
CA LYS A 60 5.60 -7.04 -7.30
C LYS A 60 7.06 -7.42 -7.05
N MET A 61 7.45 -8.67 -7.23
CA MET A 61 8.83 -9.16 -7.12
C MET A 61 9.69 -8.72 -8.30
N ARG A 62 9.09 -8.56 -9.49
CA ARG A 62 9.73 -7.94 -10.64
C ARG A 62 9.89 -6.43 -10.44
N GLU A 63 8.88 -5.77 -9.87
CA GLU A 63 9.03 -4.42 -9.31
C GLU A 63 10.07 -4.39 -8.15
N LEU A 64 10.34 -5.51 -7.46
CA LEU A 64 11.31 -5.65 -6.36
C LEU A 64 12.78 -5.73 -6.78
N LYS A 65 13.07 -6.04 -8.05
CA LYS A 65 14.45 -6.14 -8.54
C LYS A 65 15.19 -4.78 -8.54
N GLU A 66 14.46 -3.69 -8.29
CA GLU A 66 14.96 -2.31 -8.27
C GLU A 66 14.91 -1.67 -6.85
N LEU A 67 14.70 -2.43 -5.76
CA LEU A 67 14.22 -1.84 -4.48
C LEU A 67 15.17 -1.86 -3.28
N ASP A 68 15.18 -0.70 -2.61
CA ASP A 68 15.56 -0.44 -1.23
C ASP A 68 15.03 -1.49 -0.22
N SER A 69 15.83 -1.72 0.82
CA SER A 69 15.75 -2.71 1.91
C SER A 69 14.38 -2.88 2.58
N SER A 70 13.47 -1.91 2.47
CA SER A 70 12.18 -1.91 3.18
C SER A 70 11.07 -2.71 2.49
N ALA A 71 11.21 -3.02 1.20
CA ALA A 71 10.15 -3.61 0.39
C ALA A 71 9.75 -5.07 0.74
N PRO A 72 10.68 -5.97 1.14
CA PRO A 72 10.34 -7.31 1.59
C PRO A 72 9.39 -7.33 2.81
N TYR A 73 9.57 -6.39 3.75
CA TYR A 73 8.74 -6.29 4.94
C TYR A 73 7.29 -5.91 4.61
N ALA A 74 7.06 -5.04 3.62
CA ALA A 74 5.72 -4.68 3.20
C ALA A 74 4.98 -5.87 2.56
N VAL A 75 5.68 -6.65 1.73
CA VAL A 75 5.13 -7.86 1.11
C VAL A 75 4.82 -8.92 2.15
N ALA A 76 5.72 -9.17 3.10
CA ALA A 76 5.50 -10.14 4.17
C ALA A 76 4.31 -9.73 5.07
N LEU A 77 4.25 -8.45 5.45
CA LEU A 77 3.15 -7.92 6.26
C LEU A 77 1.81 -8.04 5.52
N ARG A 78 1.78 -7.71 4.22
CA ARG A 78 0.59 -7.94 3.39
C ARG A 78 0.16 -9.40 3.38
N GLY A 79 1.09 -10.34 3.17
CA GLY A 79 0.79 -11.77 3.22
C GLY A 79 0.22 -12.21 4.58
N LEU A 80 0.76 -11.66 5.67
CA LEU A 80 0.25 -11.90 7.02
C LEU A 80 -1.16 -11.31 7.23
N ILE A 81 -1.43 -10.09 6.75
CA ILE A 81 -2.76 -9.47 6.81
C ILE A 81 -3.76 -10.35 6.05
N MET A 82 -3.46 -10.71 4.79
CA MET A 82 -4.35 -11.50 3.96
C MET A 82 -4.64 -12.88 4.55
N SER A 83 -3.64 -13.55 5.12
CA SER A 83 -3.81 -14.89 5.69
C SER A 83 -4.51 -14.91 7.05
N THR A 84 -4.56 -13.78 7.76
CA THR A 84 -5.14 -13.68 9.11
C THR A 84 -6.40 -12.84 9.18
N THR A 85 -6.82 -12.22 8.07
CA THR A 85 -8.10 -11.52 7.93
C THR A 85 -9.25 -12.50 8.18
N LYS A 86 -10.23 -12.07 8.96
CA LYS A 86 -11.47 -12.82 9.24
C LYS A 86 -12.69 -12.18 8.62
N GLU A 87 -12.66 -10.87 8.45
CA GLU A 87 -13.75 -10.08 7.91
C GLU A 87 -13.17 -8.92 7.09
N VAL A 88 -13.88 -8.58 6.01
CA VAL A 88 -13.58 -7.42 5.17
C VAL A 88 -14.86 -6.59 5.06
N LYS A 89 -14.77 -5.28 5.31
CA LYS A 89 -15.87 -4.32 5.18
C LYS A 89 -15.42 -3.11 4.37
N LYS A 90 -16.33 -2.51 3.62
CA LYS A 90 -16.10 -1.18 3.04
C LYS A 90 -16.53 -0.13 4.05
N GLU A 91 -15.64 0.81 4.34
CA GLU A 91 -15.87 1.86 5.32
C GLU A 91 -15.37 3.20 4.80
N LEU A 92 -16.14 4.26 5.07
CA LEU A 92 -15.70 5.64 4.88
C LEU A 92 -14.85 6.05 6.09
N ILE A 93 -13.58 6.36 5.84
CA ILE A 93 -12.61 6.75 6.86
C ILE A 93 -12.16 8.19 6.59
N PRO A 94 -12.08 9.06 7.62
CA PRO A 94 -11.50 10.38 7.46
C PRO A 94 -10.07 10.30 6.92
N LEU A 95 -9.73 11.14 5.94
CA LEU A 95 -8.40 11.14 5.32
C LEU A 95 -7.28 11.35 6.35
N SER A 96 -7.55 12.17 7.37
CA SER A 96 -6.65 12.42 8.51
C SER A 96 -6.27 11.14 9.30
N GLN A 97 -7.14 10.13 9.33
CA GLN A 97 -6.93 8.84 10.01
C GLN A 97 -6.30 7.77 9.12
N LEU A 98 -6.14 8.02 7.82
CA LEU A 98 -5.52 7.09 6.89
C LEU A 98 -4.01 7.32 6.86
N LYS A 99 -3.24 6.29 7.20
CA LYS A 99 -1.77 6.34 7.21
C LYS A 99 -1.20 5.35 6.19
N PRO A 100 -0.21 5.75 5.37
CA PRO A 100 0.45 4.81 4.48
C PRO A 100 1.30 3.82 5.29
N ILE A 101 1.38 2.57 4.87
CA ILE A 101 2.26 1.58 5.52
C ILE A 101 3.75 1.82 5.21
N HIS A 102 4.02 2.49 4.09
CA HIS A 102 5.36 2.84 3.64
C HIS A 102 5.33 4.15 2.84
N PRO A 103 6.40 4.96 2.87
CA PRO A 103 6.51 6.13 2.01
C PRO A 103 6.62 5.74 0.53
N ILE A 104 6.34 6.70 -0.35
CA ILE A 104 6.54 6.57 -1.80
C ILE A 104 7.82 7.30 -2.14
N THR A 105 8.89 6.57 -2.45
CA THR A 105 10.25 7.13 -2.54
C THR A 105 10.90 6.98 -3.92
N ARG A 106 10.16 6.57 -4.97
CA ARG A 106 10.76 6.12 -6.25
C ARG A 106 10.26 6.86 -7.46
N GLY A 107 11.14 7.20 -8.40
CA GLY A 107 10.85 8.00 -9.60
C GLY A 107 9.57 7.61 -10.34
N ALA A 108 9.46 6.36 -10.83
CA ALA A 108 8.26 5.90 -11.54
C ALA A 108 6.97 5.89 -10.68
N ALA A 109 7.11 5.76 -9.35
CA ALA A 109 5.98 5.87 -8.43
C ALA A 109 5.61 7.33 -8.14
N LEU A 110 6.59 8.23 -8.15
CA LEU A 110 6.41 9.68 -8.02
C LEU A 110 5.73 10.28 -9.26
N GLU A 111 6.07 9.83 -10.47
CA GLU A 111 5.37 10.27 -11.69
C GLU A 111 3.90 9.85 -11.69
N LYS A 112 3.62 8.60 -11.29
CA LYS A 112 2.23 8.12 -11.13
C LYS A 112 1.50 8.88 -10.03
N LEU A 113 2.19 9.22 -8.95
CA LEU A 113 1.65 10.03 -7.86
C LEU A 113 1.27 11.42 -8.38
N ASP A 114 2.19 12.13 -9.06
CA ASP A 114 1.97 13.46 -9.62
C ASP A 114 0.76 13.50 -10.57
N LYS A 115 0.65 12.54 -11.50
CA LYS A 115 -0.50 12.43 -12.40
C LYS A 115 -1.82 12.28 -11.65
N ARG A 116 -1.85 11.50 -10.57
CA ARG A 116 -3.05 11.30 -9.75
C ARG A 116 -3.41 12.53 -8.95
N THR A 117 -2.41 13.18 -8.35
CA THR A 117 -2.60 14.41 -7.58
C THR A 117 -3.19 15.49 -8.47
N LYS A 118 -2.64 15.69 -9.68
CA LYS A 118 -3.17 16.65 -10.67
C LYS A 118 -4.61 16.33 -11.08
N ALA A 119 -4.94 15.07 -11.34
CA ALA A 119 -6.30 14.66 -11.70
C ALA A 119 -7.31 14.88 -10.55
N LEU A 120 -6.88 14.78 -9.29
CA LEU A 120 -7.73 15.09 -8.14
C LEU A 120 -7.91 16.60 -7.94
N GLN A 121 -6.89 17.40 -8.26
CA GLN A 121 -6.94 18.86 -8.16
C GLN A 121 -7.89 19.50 -9.19
N THR A 122 -8.26 18.79 -10.27
CA THR A 122 -9.27 19.29 -11.22
C THR A 122 -10.70 19.15 -10.71
N LEU A 123 -10.92 18.42 -9.61
CA LEU A 123 -12.26 18.32 -9.03
C LEU A 123 -12.67 19.66 -8.41
N PRO A 124 -13.95 20.06 -8.57
CA PRO A 124 -14.48 21.21 -7.86
C PRO A 124 -14.34 21.01 -6.35
N GLN A 125 -13.37 21.70 -5.74
CA GLN A 125 -13.19 21.69 -4.29
C GLN A 125 -14.10 22.75 -3.67
N ALA A 126 -15.40 22.52 -3.74
CA ALA A 126 -16.39 23.41 -3.15
C ALA A 126 -16.02 23.73 -1.68
N ALA A 127 -16.28 24.98 -1.27
CA ALA A 127 -15.81 25.50 0.00
C ALA A 127 -16.48 24.86 1.22
N ASP A 128 -17.69 24.32 1.08
CA ASP A 128 -18.59 24.02 2.21
C ASP A 128 -19.09 22.56 2.30
N THR A 129 -18.51 21.60 1.57
CA THR A 129 -19.03 20.21 1.56
C THR A 129 -18.02 19.17 1.99
N HIS A 130 -18.51 18.24 2.82
CA HIS A 130 -17.84 16.97 3.12
C HIS A 130 -17.61 16.21 1.81
N ILE A 131 -16.34 15.95 1.48
CA ILE A 131 -15.96 15.31 0.23
C ILE A 131 -15.92 13.81 0.45
N HIS A 132 -16.77 13.07 -0.25
CA HIS A 132 -16.82 11.61 -0.16
C HIS A 132 -16.17 10.99 -1.39
N LEU A 133 -15.08 10.26 -1.18
CA LEU A 133 -14.32 9.58 -2.22
C LEU A 133 -14.54 8.07 -2.11
N ASP A 134 -15.62 7.59 -2.76
CA ASP A 134 -15.89 6.15 -2.86
C ASP A 134 -15.00 5.46 -3.91
N GLU A 135 -15.00 4.12 -3.92
CA GLU A 135 -14.16 3.36 -4.85
C GLU A 135 -14.42 3.74 -6.33
N ASN A 136 -15.68 3.96 -6.70
CA ASN A 136 -16.07 4.25 -8.08
C ASN A 136 -15.57 5.62 -8.53
N THR A 137 -15.77 6.64 -7.70
CA THR A 137 -15.29 8.01 -7.89
C THR A 137 -13.77 8.00 -8.00
N LEU A 138 -13.09 7.34 -7.07
CA LEU A 138 -11.64 7.25 -7.14
C LEU A 138 -11.20 6.54 -8.43
N ASN A 139 -11.87 5.47 -8.85
CA ASN A 139 -11.47 4.68 -10.04
C ASN A 139 -11.71 5.43 -11.35
N SER A 140 -12.69 6.32 -11.43
CA SER A 140 -12.89 7.18 -12.60
C SER A 140 -11.80 8.24 -12.73
N ILE A 141 -11.28 8.77 -11.62
CA ILE A 141 -10.24 9.81 -11.61
C ILE A 141 -8.83 9.22 -11.70
N MET A 142 -8.55 8.19 -10.90
CA MET A 142 -7.24 7.57 -10.77
C MET A 142 -7.34 6.05 -10.77
N PRO A 143 -7.49 5.41 -11.95
CA PRO A 143 -7.70 3.98 -12.08
C PRO A 143 -6.67 3.13 -11.32
N SER A 144 -7.18 2.07 -10.69
CA SER A 144 -6.39 1.07 -9.98
C SER A 144 -7.00 -0.32 -10.17
N LYS A 145 -6.15 -1.36 -10.24
CA LYS A 145 -6.61 -2.75 -10.32
C LYS A 145 -7.28 -3.25 -9.04
N ASN A 146 -6.93 -2.65 -7.90
CA ASN A 146 -7.45 -3.00 -6.59
C ASN A 146 -7.94 -1.75 -5.87
N SER A 147 -8.96 -1.94 -5.02
CA SER A 147 -9.40 -1.00 -3.99
C SER A 147 -8.25 -0.61 -3.06
N MET A 148 -8.39 0.52 -2.38
CA MET A 148 -7.51 0.81 -1.24
C MET A 148 -7.89 -0.10 -0.08
N ARG A 149 -6.89 -0.74 0.52
CA ARG A 149 -7.11 -1.70 1.61
C ARG A 149 -6.33 -1.29 2.83
N ALA A 150 -6.98 -1.37 3.97
CA ALA A 150 -6.43 -0.93 5.23
C ALA A 150 -6.67 -1.92 6.37
N ILE A 151 -5.89 -1.78 7.44
CA ILE A 151 -6.06 -2.49 8.69
C ILE A 151 -6.01 -1.50 9.85
N ARG A 152 -6.81 -1.72 10.90
CA ARG A 152 -6.72 -0.90 12.12
C ARG A 152 -5.42 -1.18 12.88
N ALA A 153 -4.74 -0.10 13.23
CA ALA A 153 -3.64 -0.11 14.18
C ALA A 153 -4.15 0.02 15.63
N ASP A 154 -3.22 -0.14 16.58
CA ASP A 154 -3.48 -0.04 18.02
C ASP A 154 -3.90 1.36 18.49
N ASN A 155 -3.42 2.40 17.83
CA ASN A 155 -3.81 3.79 18.08
C ASN A 155 -5.14 4.20 17.41
N GLY A 156 -5.85 3.26 16.78
CA GLY A 156 -7.11 3.54 16.08
C GLY A 156 -6.96 3.98 14.63
N ASP A 157 -5.77 4.35 14.16
CA ASP A 157 -5.57 4.71 12.74
C ASP A 157 -5.85 3.54 11.78
N ALA A 158 -6.22 3.88 10.55
CA ALA A 158 -6.34 2.91 9.47
C ALA A 158 -5.06 2.93 8.61
N VAL A 159 -4.28 1.86 8.68
CA VAL A 159 -3.02 1.72 7.95
C VAL A 159 -3.27 1.09 6.59
N VAL A 160 -3.07 1.86 5.52
CA VAL A 160 -3.26 1.44 4.14
C VAL A 160 -2.08 0.58 3.68
N PHE A 161 -2.33 -0.68 3.37
CA PHE A 161 -1.32 -1.63 2.93
C PHE A 161 -1.37 -1.93 1.42
N ASP A 162 -2.51 -1.70 0.76
CA ASP A 162 -2.64 -1.66 -0.70
C ASP A 162 -3.27 -0.31 -1.10
N GLY A 163 -2.70 0.34 -2.12
CA GLY A 163 -3.19 1.65 -2.58
C GLY A 163 -2.47 2.87 -2.00
N ASN A 164 -1.28 2.71 -1.42
CA ASN A 164 -0.47 3.84 -0.88
C ASN A 164 -0.33 5.00 -1.87
N GLY A 165 -0.11 4.70 -3.17
CA GLY A 165 -0.02 5.73 -4.23
C GLY A 165 -1.30 6.52 -4.49
N ARG A 166 -2.47 5.99 -4.13
CA ARG A 166 -3.74 6.73 -4.18
C ARG A 166 -3.91 7.54 -2.92
N LEU A 167 -3.64 6.95 -1.75
CA LEU A 167 -3.70 7.65 -0.47
C LEU A 167 -2.85 8.93 -0.50
N VAL A 168 -1.58 8.83 -0.87
CA VAL A 168 -0.67 9.99 -0.89
C VAL A 168 -1.14 11.03 -1.91
N ALA A 169 -1.70 10.61 -3.05
CA ALA A 169 -2.26 11.54 -4.03
C ALA A 169 -3.45 12.33 -3.46
N ILE A 170 -4.34 11.65 -2.73
CA ILE A 170 -5.48 12.28 -2.05
C ILE A 170 -4.97 13.23 -0.96
N GLN A 171 -4.03 12.79 -0.13
CA GLN A 171 -3.43 13.63 0.92
C GLN A 171 -2.79 14.90 0.36
N GLN A 172 -2.12 14.81 -0.80
CA GLN A 172 -1.54 15.98 -1.47
C GLN A 172 -2.61 16.89 -2.10
N ALA A 173 -3.62 16.31 -2.75
CA ALA A 173 -4.67 17.07 -3.42
C ALA A 173 -5.61 17.78 -2.44
N PHE A 174 -5.73 17.27 -1.21
CA PHE A 174 -6.60 17.81 -0.16
C PHE A 174 -5.83 18.14 1.13
N ALA A 175 -4.58 18.62 1.01
CA ALA A 175 -3.70 18.86 2.14
C ALA A 175 -4.34 19.75 3.22
N GLU A 176 -5.06 20.80 2.81
CA GLU A 176 -5.71 21.77 3.70
C GLU A 176 -7.12 21.33 4.18
N LYS A 177 -7.66 20.22 3.65
CA LYS A 177 -9.04 19.75 3.89
C LYS A 177 -9.10 18.31 4.39
N GLN A 178 -8.03 17.79 4.98
CA GLN A 178 -7.99 16.37 5.36
C GLN A 178 -9.05 15.95 6.39
N GLN A 179 -9.61 16.90 7.15
CA GLN A 179 -10.69 16.63 8.10
C GLN A 179 -12.06 16.50 7.43
N ASP A 180 -12.23 17.13 6.26
CA ASP A 180 -13.50 17.20 5.52
C ASP A 180 -13.62 16.12 4.44
N VAL A 181 -12.54 15.36 4.22
CA VAL A 181 -12.48 14.30 3.19
C VAL A 181 -12.67 12.94 3.84
N MET A 182 -13.72 12.23 3.41
CA MET A 182 -14.00 10.85 3.75
C MET A 182 -13.64 9.96 2.57
N VAL A 183 -12.95 8.86 2.83
CA VAL A 183 -12.42 7.97 1.79
C VAL A 183 -12.88 6.55 2.04
N GLU A 184 -13.50 5.93 1.05
CA GLU A 184 -13.91 4.53 1.14
C GLU A 184 -12.69 3.61 1.02
N VAL A 185 -12.52 2.72 1.99
CA VAL A 185 -11.47 1.70 2.00
C VAL A 185 -12.04 0.34 2.38
N GLU A 186 -11.42 -0.71 1.85
CA GLU A 186 -11.65 -2.07 2.32
C GLU A 186 -10.88 -2.29 3.64
N MET A 187 -11.60 -2.29 4.75
CA MET A 187 -11.09 -2.56 6.10
C MET A 187 -10.98 -4.06 6.34
N HIS A 188 -9.75 -4.52 6.59
CA HIS A 188 -9.42 -5.89 6.94
C HIS A 188 -9.35 -6.05 8.46
N TYR A 189 -10.22 -6.90 9.00
CA TYR A 189 -10.31 -7.18 10.43
C TYR A 189 -9.60 -8.49 10.78
N SER A 190 -8.68 -8.43 11.73
CA SER A 190 -7.96 -9.58 12.25
C SER A 190 -7.77 -9.51 13.76
N LYS A 191 -7.96 -10.64 14.43
CA LYS A 191 -7.67 -10.83 15.87
C LYS A 191 -6.24 -11.34 16.12
N SER A 192 -5.41 -11.43 15.08
CA SER A 192 -4.05 -11.99 15.18
C SER A 192 -3.12 -11.09 16.00
N LYS A 193 -2.74 -11.55 17.20
CA LYS A 193 -1.74 -10.84 18.03
C LYS A 193 -0.39 -10.71 17.33
N LEU A 194 -0.01 -11.70 16.51
CA LEU A 194 1.22 -11.66 15.73
C LEU A 194 1.17 -10.51 14.72
N LEU A 195 0.06 -10.37 14.00
CA LEU A 195 -0.11 -9.28 13.03
C LEU A 195 0.00 -7.90 13.70
N GLN A 196 -0.67 -7.72 14.83
CA GLN A 196 -0.62 -6.44 15.56
C GLN A 196 0.80 -6.09 16.03
N LYS A 197 1.56 -7.08 16.54
CA LYS A 197 2.98 -6.90 16.90
C LYS A 197 3.83 -6.55 15.69
N THR A 198 3.64 -7.25 14.56
CA THR A 198 4.40 -6.99 13.33
C THR A 198 4.09 -5.62 12.76
N LEU A 199 2.81 -5.22 12.73
CA LEU A 199 2.37 -3.89 12.28
C LEU A 199 3.02 -2.80 13.12
N LYS A 200 2.98 -2.94 14.46
CA LYS A 200 3.64 -2.00 15.38
C LYS A 200 5.14 -1.88 15.11
N LYS A 201 5.84 -3.02 14.94
CA LYS A 201 7.27 -3.03 14.64
C LYS A 201 7.59 -2.34 13.30
N VAL A 202 6.81 -2.61 12.26
CA VAL A 202 6.99 -1.98 10.94
C VAL A 202 6.79 -0.47 11.01
N ARG A 203 5.82 0.02 11.79
CA ARG A 203 5.62 1.45 12.02
C ARG A 203 6.79 2.10 12.76
N GLN A 204 7.30 1.44 13.81
CA GLN A 204 8.45 1.92 14.58
C GLN A 204 9.73 2.01 13.74
N MET A 205 10.03 0.98 12.93
CA MET A 205 11.25 0.96 12.10
C MET A 205 11.27 2.06 11.03
N ARG A 206 10.10 2.58 10.65
CA ARG A 206 9.98 3.49 9.51
C ARG A 206 9.76 4.95 9.89
N ASN A 207 9.80 5.29 11.19
CA ASN A 207 9.41 6.60 11.70
C ASN A 207 8.05 7.07 11.12
N VAL A 208 7.13 6.14 10.82
CA VAL A 208 5.73 6.48 10.46
C VAL A 208 4.92 6.69 11.76
N LEU A 209 5.60 7.26 12.76
CA LEU A 209 5.03 7.75 14.00
C LEU A 209 4.84 9.25 13.81
N TYR A 210 3.60 9.63 13.52
CA TYR A 210 3.05 10.90 13.94
C TYR A 210 1.89 10.57 14.87
#